data_AF-A0A1S1R5S6-F1
#
_entry.id   AF-A0A1S1R5S6-F1
#
_cell.length_a   1.000
_cell.length_b   1.000
_cell.length_c   1.000
_cell.angle_alpha   90.00
_cell.angle_beta   90.00
_cell.angle_gamma   90.00
#
_symmetry.space_group_name_H-M   'P 1'
#
loop_
_entity.id
_entity.type
_entity.pdbx_description
1 polymer ?
#
loop_
_entity_poly.entity_id
_entity_poly.type
_entity_poly.pdbx_seq_one_letter_code
_entity_poly.pdbx_strand_id
1 'polypeptide(L)'
;MLVVDDQRLIRESIAALLGIQPGIEVVGMAADGREAVERALALGPDVVLMDVRMPVLDGVAAAAELAERAPACRVVMLTTFDDEDYVVRALRAGAAGYLLKDRPAAELAAAVRLAQAGVVQFDPAAAARLSTVLDRAGFFPVPVPPTGADTARQPATPPAGTARPSTPPSADWSAAGPAIAGLTPREIDVLRQVAGGLNNREIAARLYLSEGTVKNHVSRILDRLGLRDRTQAAIYARDHDLL
;
A
#
# COMPACT_ATOMS: atom_id res chain seq x y z
N MET A 1 3.44 16.54 21.81
CA MET A 1 3.19 15.88 20.51
C MET A 1 2.53 16.85 19.53
N LEU A 2 2.73 16.62 18.23
CA LEU A 2 2.02 17.31 17.14
C LEU A 2 0.98 16.36 16.50
N VAL A 3 -0.20 16.86 16.16
CA VAL A 3 -1.24 16.09 15.42
C VAL A 3 -1.39 16.63 14.00
N VAL A 4 -1.27 15.77 13.00
CA VAL A 4 -1.26 16.14 11.58
C VAL A 4 -2.29 15.32 10.82
N ASP A 5 -3.25 16.00 10.19
CA ASP A 5 -4.32 15.37 9.40
C ASP A 5 -4.95 16.46 8.52
N ASP A 6 -5.33 16.19 7.28
CA ASP A 6 -5.92 17.19 6.38
C ASP A 6 -7.38 17.50 6.71
N GLN A 7 -8.07 16.57 7.38
CA GLN A 7 -9.45 16.73 7.82
C GLN A 7 -9.50 17.40 9.18
N ARG A 8 -9.89 18.69 9.16
CA ARG A 8 -9.98 19.53 10.36
C ARG A 8 -10.73 18.86 11.52
N LEU A 9 -11.89 18.26 11.27
CA LEU A 9 -12.71 17.63 12.30
C LEU A 9 -11.97 16.45 12.97
N ILE A 10 -11.27 15.62 12.19
CA ILE A 10 -10.50 14.49 12.69
C ILE A 10 -9.32 14.99 13.52
N ARG A 11 -8.56 15.95 12.98
CA ARG A 11 -7.42 16.58 13.65
C ARG A 11 -7.79 17.14 15.02
N GLU A 12 -8.84 17.96 15.08
CA GLU A 12 -9.34 18.56 16.33
C GLU A 12 -9.83 17.50 17.32
N SER A 13 -10.53 16.46 16.83
CA SER A 13 -11.03 15.37 17.67
C SER A 13 -9.89 14.55 18.29
N ILE A 14 -8.89 14.16 17.49
CA ILE A 14 -7.71 13.43 17.97
C ILE A 14 -6.94 14.29 18.98
N ALA A 15 -6.73 15.57 18.69
CA ALA A 15 -6.04 16.48 19.59
C ALA A 15 -6.77 16.62 20.94
N ALA A 16 -8.10 16.77 20.92
CA ALA A 16 -8.90 16.85 22.13
C ALA A 16 -8.86 15.55 22.95
N LEU A 17 -9.02 14.39 22.28
CA LEU A 17 -9.02 13.08 22.94
C LEU A 17 -7.66 12.71 23.53
N LEU A 18 -6.57 13.09 22.87
CA LEU A 18 -5.21 12.84 23.36
C LEU A 18 -4.77 13.87 24.41
N GLY A 19 -5.21 15.13 24.31
CA GLY A 19 -4.85 16.19 25.25
C GLY A 19 -5.40 15.98 26.67
N ILE A 20 -6.44 15.17 26.84
CA ILE A 20 -6.96 14.78 28.15
C ILE A 20 -6.24 13.55 28.74
N GLN A 21 -5.36 12.89 27.98
CA GLN A 21 -4.67 11.68 28.44
C GLN A 21 -3.47 12.05 29.31
N PRO A 22 -3.27 11.39 30.46
CA PRO A 22 -2.12 11.67 31.33
C PRO A 22 -0.77 11.47 30.61
N GLY A 23 0.15 12.42 30.82
CA GLY A 23 1.49 12.38 30.24
C GLY A 23 1.54 12.71 28.75
N ILE A 24 0.46 13.23 28.18
CA ILE A 24 0.39 13.67 26.78
C ILE A 24 0.02 15.15 26.74
N GLU A 25 0.88 15.94 26.10
CA GLU A 25 0.59 17.34 25.77
C GLU A 25 0.56 17.50 24.24
N VAL A 26 -0.49 18.15 23.72
CA VAL A 26 -0.59 18.48 22.30
C VAL A 26 -0.08 19.91 22.11
N VAL A 27 1.14 20.05 21.59
CA VAL A 27 1.82 21.35 21.45
C VAL A 27 1.44 22.08 20.15
N GLY A 28 0.80 21.39 19.22
CA GLY A 28 0.34 21.99 17.97
C GLY A 28 -0.43 21.03 17.06
N MET A 29 -0.95 21.58 15.97
CA MET A 29 -1.66 20.86 14.91
C MET A 29 -1.18 21.35 13.54
N ALA A 30 -1.22 20.50 12.53
CA ALA A 30 -0.92 20.84 11.14
C ALA A 30 -1.91 20.17 10.16
N ALA A 31 -2.18 20.82 9.03
CA ALA A 31 -3.13 20.34 8.01
C ALA A 31 -2.46 19.56 6.86
N ASP A 32 -1.14 19.66 6.71
CA ASP A 32 -0.38 18.93 5.70
C ASP A 32 1.06 18.65 6.17
N GLY A 33 1.80 17.87 5.37
CA GLY A 33 3.16 17.49 5.70
C GLY A 33 4.16 18.65 5.73
N ARG A 34 3.95 19.72 4.94
CA ARG A 34 4.86 20.88 4.91
C ARG A 34 4.74 21.65 6.22
N GLU A 35 3.49 21.95 6.62
CA GLU A 35 3.20 22.59 7.90
C GLU A 35 3.67 21.72 9.07
N ALA A 36 3.55 20.39 8.96
CA ALA A 36 4.04 19.47 9.98
C ALA A 36 5.55 19.58 10.22
N VAL A 37 6.35 19.62 9.14
CA VAL A 37 7.80 19.79 9.23
C VAL A 37 8.16 21.14 9.85
N GLU A 38 7.54 22.23 9.39
CA GLU A 38 7.78 23.58 9.91
C GLU A 38 7.47 23.67 11.40
N ARG A 39 6.30 23.18 11.82
CA ARG A 39 5.88 23.21 13.23
C ARG A 39 6.70 22.28 14.10
N ALA A 40 7.08 21.10 13.62
CA ALA A 40 7.94 20.20 14.39
C ALA A 40 9.30 20.83 14.70
N LEU A 41 9.90 21.53 13.74
CA LEU A 41 11.16 22.23 13.94
C LEU A 41 11.02 23.43 14.89
N ALA A 42 9.88 24.13 14.85
CA ALA A 42 9.63 25.27 15.73
C ALA A 42 9.27 24.87 17.17
N LEU A 43 8.50 23.79 17.35
CA LEU A 43 7.92 23.40 18.64
C LEU A 43 8.67 22.27 19.34
N GLY A 44 9.54 21.54 18.63
CA GLY A 44 10.31 20.42 19.18
C GLY A 44 9.48 19.31 19.82
N PRO A 45 8.41 18.77 19.19
CA PRO A 45 7.61 17.70 19.79
C PRO A 45 8.40 16.38 19.82
N ASP A 46 8.24 15.59 20.88
CA ASP A 46 8.83 14.24 20.95
C ASP A 46 8.22 13.27 19.93
N VAL A 47 6.91 13.42 19.68
CA VAL A 47 6.14 12.57 18.79
C VAL A 47 5.28 13.42 17.84
N VAL A 48 5.26 13.03 16.57
CA VAL A 48 4.33 13.52 15.55
C VAL A 48 3.39 12.38 15.20
N LEU A 49 2.10 12.59 15.43
CA LEU A 49 1.04 11.69 14.98
C LEU A 49 0.48 12.23 13.67
N MET A 50 0.61 11.50 12.57
CA MET A 50 0.44 12.06 11.24
C MET A 50 -0.31 11.16 10.27
N ASP A 51 -1.32 11.70 9.59
CA ASP A 51 -1.98 11.05 8.47
C ASP A 51 -1.02 10.82 7.28
N VAL A 52 -1.25 9.76 6.54
CA VAL A 52 -0.47 9.42 5.36
C VAL A 52 -0.89 10.25 4.16
N ARG A 53 -2.20 10.33 3.88
CA ARG A 53 -2.73 10.98 2.68
C ARG A 53 -3.13 12.42 2.97
N MET A 54 -2.26 13.36 2.60
CA MET A 54 -2.49 14.79 2.78
C MET A 54 -2.09 15.56 1.50
N PRO A 55 -2.69 16.72 1.21
CA PRO A 55 -2.28 17.57 0.09
C PRO A 55 -0.90 18.18 0.33
N VAL A 56 -0.32 18.81 -0.72
CA VAL A 56 0.98 19.54 -0.69
C VAL A 56 2.20 18.65 -0.44
N LEU A 57 2.29 18.03 0.73
CA LEU A 57 3.32 17.07 1.12
C LEU A 57 2.64 15.92 1.87
N ASP A 58 2.77 14.71 1.36
CA ASP A 58 2.20 13.52 2.01
C ASP A 58 2.96 13.17 3.30
N GLY A 59 2.34 12.37 4.15
CA GLY A 59 2.91 12.00 5.45
C GLY A 59 4.22 11.22 5.33
N VAL A 60 4.39 10.42 4.28
CA VAL A 60 5.62 9.64 4.08
C VAL A 60 6.80 10.53 3.73
N ALA A 61 6.60 11.49 2.82
CA ALA A 61 7.62 12.46 2.46
C ALA A 61 7.94 13.39 3.65
N ALA A 62 6.93 13.82 4.40
CA ALA A 62 7.12 14.60 5.62
C ALA A 62 7.92 13.82 6.68
N ALA A 63 7.67 12.52 6.85
CA ALA A 63 8.43 11.69 7.78
C ALA A 63 9.90 11.55 7.38
N ALA A 64 10.18 11.43 6.07
CA ALA A 64 11.56 11.41 5.57
C ALA A 64 12.28 12.75 5.87
N GLU A 65 11.62 13.89 5.64
CA GLU A 65 12.17 15.21 5.97
C GLU A 65 12.42 15.36 7.50
N LEU A 66 11.50 14.87 8.33
CA LEU A 66 11.64 14.90 9.79
C LEU A 66 12.75 13.97 10.30
N ALA A 67 12.92 12.80 9.70
CA ALA A 67 14.00 11.88 10.06
C ALA A 67 15.38 12.48 9.82
N GLU A 68 15.53 13.30 8.77
CA GLU A 68 16.78 14.02 8.47
C GLU A 68 16.98 15.25 9.37
N ARG A 69 15.94 16.07 9.55
CA ARG A 69 16.06 17.40 10.16
C ARG A 69 15.77 17.43 11.66
N ALA A 70 15.02 16.44 12.16
CA ALA A 70 14.60 16.32 13.55
C ALA A 70 14.61 14.84 14.01
N PRO A 71 15.77 14.16 14.02
CA PRO A 71 15.88 12.72 14.27
C PRO A 71 15.43 12.27 15.67
N ALA A 72 15.34 13.19 16.63
CA ALA A 72 14.79 12.93 17.96
C ALA A 72 13.25 12.85 17.94
N CYS A 73 12.60 13.47 16.96
CA CYS A 73 11.16 13.47 16.79
C CYS A 73 10.70 12.14 16.17
N ARG A 74 9.82 11.42 16.86
CA ARG A 74 9.30 10.13 16.40
C ARG A 74 8.01 10.33 15.63
N VAL A 75 7.95 9.79 14.41
CA VAL A 75 6.74 9.85 13.59
C VAL A 75 5.92 8.58 13.76
N VAL A 76 4.67 8.72 14.15
CA VAL A 76 3.66 7.67 14.19
C VAL A 76 2.64 7.95 13.10
N MET A 77 2.51 7.02 12.15
CA MET A 77 1.58 7.15 11.04
C MET A 77 0.17 6.75 11.46
N LEU A 78 -0.80 7.57 11.09
CA LEU A 78 -2.23 7.28 11.08
C LEU A 78 -2.64 6.90 9.66
N THR A 79 -3.30 5.77 9.51
CA THR A 79 -3.75 5.27 8.21
C THR A 79 -5.22 4.90 8.25
N THR A 80 -5.87 4.98 7.10
CA THR A 80 -7.11 4.24 6.84
C THR A 80 -6.77 2.82 6.37
N PHE A 81 -7.77 1.95 6.25
CA PHE A 81 -7.57 0.53 5.98
C PHE A 81 -6.96 0.18 4.61
N ASP A 82 -6.78 1.11 3.69
CA ASP A 82 -6.75 0.79 2.25
C ASP A 82 -5.44 1.09 1.50
N ASP A 83 -4.30 1.21 2.19
CA ASP A 83 -3.03 1.65 1.57
C ASP A 83 -1.83 0.72 1.79
N GLU A 84 -1.76 -0.37 1.01
CA GLU A 84 -0.62 -1.32 1.04
C GLU A 84 0.72 -0.67 0.64
N ASP A 85 0.73 0.25 -0.32
CA ASP A 85 1.95 0.87 -0.87
C ASP A 85 2.59 1.92 0.04
N TYR A 86 1.84 2.43 1.03
CA TYR A 86 2.36 3.44 1.95
C TYR A 86 3.06 2.83 3.17
N VAL A 87 2.68 1.62 3.60
CA VAL A 87 3.32 0.94 4.74
C VAL A 87 4.83 0.77 4.52
N VAL A 88 5.22 0.25 3.35
CA VAL A 88 6.65 0.01 3.04
C VAL A 88 7.42 1.31 2.84
N ARG A 89 6.80 2.32 2.20
CA ARG A 89 7.45 3.62 2.02
C ARG A 89 7.62 4.36 3.35
N ALA A 90 6.62 4.32 4.24
CA ALA A 90 6.68 4.89 5.59
C ALA A 90 7.79 4.24 6.43
N LEU A 91 7.96 2.91 6.32
CA LEU A 91 9.04 2.22 7.01
C LEU A 91 10.43 2.59 6.51
N ARG A 92 10.60 2.68 5.19
CA ARG A 92 11.85 3.15 4.59
C ARG A 92 12.16 4.60 4.96
N ALA A 93 11.13 5.41 5.18
CA ALA A 93 11.24 6.80 5.62
C ALA A 93 11.53 6.94 7.14
N GLY A 94 11.57 5.84 7.90
CA GLY A 94 11.92 5.87 9.32
C GLY A 94 10.75 6.10 10.27
N ALA A 95 9.50 5.86 9.84
CA ALA A 95 8.36 5.93 10.73
C ALA A 95 8.51 4.94 11.92
N ALA A 96 8.29 5.45 13.12
CA ALA A 96 8.40 4.69 14.37
C ALA A 96 7.12 3.89 14.71
N GLY A 97 6.04 4.03 13.94
CA GLY A 97 4.84 3.21 14.12
C GLY A 97 3.78 3.42 13.06
N TYR A 98 2.87 2.45 12.92
CA TYR A 98 1.77 2.47 11.95
C TYR A 98 0.46 2.02 12.60
N LEU A 99 -0.50 2.95 12.71
CA LEU A 99 -1.75 2.77 13.44
C LEU A 99 -2.96 3.13 12.57
N LEU A 100 -4.08 2.44 12.80
CA LEU A 100 -5.35 2.76 12.16
C LEU A 100 -6.06 3.92 12.87
N LYS A 101 -6.74 4.76 12.10
CA LYS A 101 -7.50 5.93 12.58
C LYS A 101 -8.76 5.60 13.41
N ASP A 102 -9.16 4.34 13.50
CA ASP A 102 -10.41 3.89 14.15
C ASP A 102 -10.22 3.43 15.62
N ARG A 103 -9.00 3.51 16.15
CA ARG A 103 -8.72 3.02 17.50
C ARG A 103 -9.28 3.93 18.60
N PRO A 104 -9.67 3.35 19.76
CA PRO A 104 -10.01 4.11 20.95
C PRO A 104 -8.86 5.04 21.37
N ALA A 105 -9.19 6.23 21.88
CA ALA A 105 -8.22 7.23 22.31
C ALA A 105 -7.16 6.70 23.30
N ALA A 106 -7.56 5.81 24.20
CA ALA A 106 -6.66 5.20 25.18
C ALA A 106 -5.58 4.31 24.52
N GLU A 107 -5.94 3.59 23.45
CA GLU A 107 -5.00 2.77 22.70
C GLU A 107 -4.04 3.62 21.86
N LEU A 108 -4.57 4.69 21.25
CA LEU A 108 -3.75 5.66 20.54
C LEU A 108 -2.73 6.34 21.47
N ALA A 109 -3.16 6.70 22.68
CA ALA A 109 -2.29 7.25 23.72
C ALA A 109 -1.22 6.25 24.18
N ALA A 110 -1.56 4.96 24.29
CA ALA A 110 -0.59 3.92 24.61
C ALA A 110 0.46 3.80 23.50
N ALA A 111 0.04 3.85 22.24
CA ALA A 111 0.96 3.78 21.12
C ALA A 111 1.90 5.00 21.02
N VAL A 112 1.40 6.20 21.31
CA VAL A 112 2.23 7.41 21.42
C VAL A 112 3.31 7.25 22.50
N ARG A 113 2.95 6.74 23.68
CA ARG A 113 3.93 6.50 24.77
C ARG A 113 4.99 5.48 24.37
N LEU A 114 4.59 4.41 23.67
CA LEU A 114 5.51 3.39 23.20
C LEU A 114 6.46 3.93 22.12
N ALA A 115 5.95 4.77 21.22
CA ALA A 115 6.77 5.47 20.23
C ALA A 115 7.79 6.43 20.88
N GLN A 116 7.38 7.18 21.93
CA GLN A 116 8.29 8.01 22.71
C GLN A 116 9.42 7.20 23.36
N ALA A 117 9.11 5.99 23.83
CA ALA A 117 10.10 5.04 24.38
C ALA A 117 10.97 4.37 23.29
N GLY A 118 10.78 4.71 22.00
CA GLY A 118 11.53 4.15 20.88
C GLY A 118 11.06 2.75 20.45
N VAL A 119 9.90 2.29 20.92
CA VAL A 119 9.34 1.00 20.55
C VAL A 119 8.57 1.15 19.24
N VAL A 120 8.99 0.40 18.22
CA VAL A 120 8.29 0.38 16.94
C VAL A 120 7.05 -0.51 17.04
N GLN A 121 5.88 0.04 16.67
CA GLN A 121 4.61 -0.67 16.75
C GLN A 121 3.90 -0.76 15.42
N PHE A 122 3.31 -1.94 15.17
CA PHE A 122 2.45 -2.19 14.02
C PHE A 122 1.09 -2.67 14.50
N ASP A 123 0.03 -2.11 13.93
CA ASP A 123 -1.27 -2.75 13.97
C ASP A 123 -1.20 -4.14 13.27
N PRO A 124 -1.87 -5.19 13.78
CA PRO A 124 -1.87 -6.51 13.16
C PRO A 124 -2.26 -6.51 11.67
N ALA A 125 -3.18 -5.64 11.24
CA ALA A 125 -3.54 -5.47 9.84
C ALA A 125 -2.42 -4.82 9.04
N ALA A 126 -1.67 -3.89 9.62
CA ALA A 126 -0.47 -3.32 9.01
C ALA A 126 0.67 -4.34 8.91
N ALA A 127 0.86 -5.17 9.94
CA ALA A 127 1.84 -6.26 9.93
C ALA A 127 1.52 -7.33 8.87
N ALA A 128 0.25 -7.73 8.74
CA ALA A 128 -0.20 -8.66 7.70
C ALA A 128 0.04 -8.10 6.28
N ARG A 129 -0.19 -6.80 6.09
CA ARG A 129 0.13 -6.10 4.85
C ARG A 129 1.63 -6.04 4.58
N LEU A 130 2.44 -5.73 5.59
CA LEU A 130 3.90 -5.77 5.46
C LEU A 130 4.38 -7.16 5.04
N SER A 131 3.85 -8.22 5.64
CA SER A 131 4.12 -9.61 5.22
C SER A 131 3.79 -9.81 3.75
N THR A 132 2.61 -9.38 3.31
CA THR A 132 2.15 -9.50 1.91
C THR A 132 3.09 -8.77 0.94
N VAL A 133 3.61 -7.59 1.31
CA VAL A 133 4.54 -6.84 0.47
C VAL A 133 5.94 -7.47 0.49
N LEU A 134 6.42 -7.98 1.62
CA LEU A 134 7.69 -8.71 1.73
C LEU A 134 7.67 -10.01 0.90
N ASP A 135 6.53 -10.71 0.89
CA ASP A 135 6.30 -11.88 0.06
C ASP A 135 6.35 -11.52 -1.45
N ARG A 136 5.72 -10.41 -1.85
CA ARG A 136 5.78 -9.87 -3.21
C ARG A 136 7.17 -9.39 -3.63
N ALA A 137 7.98 -8.89 -2.69
CA ALA A 137 9.34 -8.41 -2.93
C ALA A 137 10.39 -9.53 -2.97
N GLY A 138 9.99 -10.80 -2.78
CA GLY A 138 10.88 -11.96 -2.84
C GLY A 138 11.79 -12.13 -1.63
N PHE A 139 11.43 -11.56 -0.48
CA PHE A 139 12.27 -11.59 0.73
C PHE A 139 12.05 -12.81 1.65
N PHE A 140 11.11 -13.70 1.33
CA PHE A 140 10.99 -15.02 1.96
C PHE A 140 11.28 -16.13 0.94
N PRO A 141 12.17 -17.10 1.25
CA PRO A 141 12.25 -18.31 0.44
C PRO A 141 10.90 -18.99 0.47
N VAL A 142 10.38 -19.35 -0.72
CA VAL A 142 9.18 -20.18 -0.88
C VAL A 142 9.25 -21.32 0.14
N PRO A 143 8.23 -21.56 0.98
CA PRO A 143 8.26 -22.65 1.94
C PRO A 143 8.51 -23.95 1.15
N VAL A 144 9.67 -24.55 1.40
CA VAL A 144 10.01 -25.85 0.83
C VAL A 144 8.95 -26.82 1.36
N PRO A 145 8.15 -27.46 0.50
CA PRO A 145 7.14 -28.41 0.97
C PRO A 145 7.87 -29.50 1.78
N PRO A 146 7.27 -30.01 2.86
CA PRO A 146 7.91 -31.04 3.67
C PRO A 146 8.22 -32.23 2.77
N THR A 147 9.51 -32.52 2.57
CA THR A 147 9.97 -33.78 1.98
C THR A 147 9.52 -34.89 2.89
N GLY A 148 8.36 -35.46 2.57
CA GLY A 148 7.89 -36.72 3.11
C GLY A 148 8.89 -37.80 2.72
N ALA A 149 9.56 -38.36 3.72
CA ALA A 149 10.37 -39.54 3.55
C ALA A 149 9.50 -40.75 3.22
N ASP A 150 9.96 -41.46 2.20
CA ASP A 150 9.87 -42.90 1.99
C ASP A 150 8.59 -43.50 1.36
N THR A 151 8.72 -43.89 0.10
CA THR A 151 8.32 -45.23 -0.35
C THR A 151 9.16 -45.66 -1.54
N ALA A 152 10.19 -46.45 -1.25
CA ALA A 152 10.64 -47.64 -2.00
C ALA A 152 10.84 -47.59 -3.54
N ARG A 153 12.13 -47.63 -3.91
CA ARG A 153 12.80 -48.46 -4.96
C ARG A 153 12.20 -48.59 -6.36
N GLN A 154 12.96 -48.14 -7.38
CA GLN A 154 13.78 -49.01 -8.27
C GLN A 154 14.61 -48.18 -9.29
N PRO A 155 15.64 -48.77 -9.95
CA PRO A 155 16.91 -48.11 -10.24
C PRO A 155 17.04 -47.53 -11.66
N ALA A 156 18.09 -46.71 -11.81
CA ALA A 156 18.44 -45.92 -12.98
C ALA A 156 18.96 -46.72 -14.19
N THR A 157 18.65 -46.20 -15.39
CA THR A 157 19.55 -46.17 -16.56
C THR A 157 19.18 -44.97 -17.46
N PRO A 158 20.14 -44.14 -17.94
CA PRO A 158 19.89 -43.09 -18.93
C PRO A 158 20.06 -43.64 -20.36
N PRO A 159 19.58 -42.96 -21.42
CA PRO A 159 20.49 -42.02 -22.11
C PRO A 159 19.84 -40.81 -22.83
N ALA A 160 20.70 -39.79 -23.01
CA ALA A 160 20.88 -38.90 -24.16
C ALA A 160 19.68 -38.44 -25.02
N GLY A 161 19.56 -37.13 -25.20
CA GLY A 161 18.73 -36.56 -26.26
C GLY A 161 18.62 -35.03 -26.23
N THR A 162 19.63 -34.37 -26.80
CA THR A 162 19.55 -33.18 -27.65
C THR A 162 18.40 -32.15 -27.49
N ALA A 163 18.84 -30.89 -27.32
CA ALA A 163 18.37 -29.68 -28.00
C ALA A 163 17.82 -28.58 -27.07
N ARG A 164 18.62 -27.51 -26.95
CA ARG A 164 18.10 -26.16 -26.70
C ARG A 164 17.36 -25.69 -27.95
N PRO A 165 16.29 -24.91 -27.78
CA PRO A 165 16.21 -23.68 -28.54
C PRO A 165 16.07 -22.48 -27.60
N SER A 166 17.12 -21.67 -27.58
CA SER A 166 17.03 -20.25 -27.31
C SER A 166 16.23 -19.58 -28.43
N THR A 167 15.19 -18.82 -28.06
CA THR A 167 14.73 -17.50 -28.58
C THR A 167 13.22 -17.36 -28.29
N PRO A 168 12.72 -16.38 -27.51
CA PRO A 168 11.31 -16.04 -27.54
C PRO A 168 10.99 -15.25 -28.83
N PRO A 169 9.85 -15.50 -29.50
CA PRO A 169 9.53 -14.88 -30.77
C PRO A 169 9.30 -13.37 -30.64
N SER A 170 9.75 -12.68 -31.67
CA SER A 170 9.59 -11.26 -31.93
C SER A 170 8.12 -10.82 -31.82
N ALA A 171 7.94 -9.75 -31.06
CA ALA A 171 6.72 -9.00 -30.85
C ALA A 171 6.26 -8.34 -32.16
N ASP A 172 5.36 -9.00 -32.89
CA ASP A 172 4.45 -8.33 -33.83
C ASP A 172 3.24 -7.82 -33.05
N TRP A 173 3.30 -6.56 -32.63
CA TRP A 173 2.18 -5.87 -31.95
C TRP A 173 1.60 -4.85 -32.92
N SER A 174 0.87 -5.34 -33.93
CA SER A 174 -0.09 -4.50 -34.64
C SER A 174 -1.25 -5.32 -35.17
N ALA A 175 -2.37 -5.25 -34.45
CA ALA A 175 -3.69 -5.27 -35.04
C ALA A 175 -4.60 -4.40 -34.15
N ALA A 176 -4.95 -3.23 -34.70
CA ALA A 176 -5.74 -2.20 -34.07
C ALA A 176 -7.15 -2.71 -33.68
N GLY A 177 -7.38 -2.84 -32.37
CA GLY A 177 -8.72 -2.72 -31.78
C GLY A 177 -9.05 -1.23 -31.53
N PRO A 178 -10.33 -0.87 -31.35
CA PRO A 178 -10.75 0.52 -31.23
C PRO A 178 -9.91 1.20 -30.13
N ALA A 179 -9.29 2.33 -30.48
CA ALA A 179 -8.48 3.12 -29.56
C ALA A 179 -9.39 3.78 -28.52
N ILE A 180 -9.83 2.99 -27.54
CA ILE A 180 -10.65 3.47 -26.44
C ILE A 180 -9.74 4.32 -25.56
N ALA A 181 -9.88 5.64 -25.69
CA ALA A 181 -9.43 6.66 -24.75
C ALA A 181 -7.99 6.47 -24.19
N GLY A 182 -7.03 6.07 -25.03
CA GLY A 182 -5.63 5.94 -24.63
C GLY A 182 -5.35 4.83 -23.61
N LEU A 183 -6.22 3.83 -23.49
CA LEU A 183 -5.94 2.62 -22.71
C LEU A 183 -4.95 1.72 -23.46
N THR A 184 -4.03 1.13 -22.70
CA THR A 184 -3.11 0.12 -23.23
C THR A 184 -3.87 -1.16 -23.55
N PRO A 185 -3.34 -2.02 -24.45
CA PRO A 185 -3.97 -3.32 -24.75
C PRO A 185 -4.26 -4.14 -23.50
N ARG A 186 -3.37 -4.04 -22.49
CA ARG A 186 -3.52 -4.77 -21.23
C ARG A 186 -4.62 -4.22 -20.33
N GLU A 187 -4.79 -2.90 -20.30
CA GLU A 187 -5.89 -2.25 -19.59
C GLU A 187 -7.24 -2.58 -20.24
N ILE A 188 -7.28 -2.68 -21.58
CA ILE A 188 -8.46 -3.14 -22.31
C ILE A 188 -8.83 -4.58 -21.90
N ASP A 189 -7.86 -5.50 -21.86
CA ASP A 189 -8.11 -6.88 -21.43
C ASP A 189 -8.70 -6.96 -20.02
N VAL A 190 -8.17 -6.17 -19.08
CA VAL A 190 -8.67 -6.10 -17.71
C VAL A 190 -10.08 -5.52 -17.67
N LEU A 191 -10.33 -4.42 -18.39
CA LEU A 191 -11.64 -3.78 -18.48
C LEU A 191 -12.72 -4.74 -19.01
N ARG A 192 -12.39 -5.58 -19.99
CA ARG A 192 -13.29 -6.64 -20.48
C ARG A 192 -13.67 -7.63 -19.40
N GLN A 193 -12.71 -8.10 -18.61
CA GLN A 193 -13.02 -9.05 -17.53
C GLN A 193 -13.83 -8.40 -16.41
N VAL A 194 -13.61 -7.11 -16.14
CA VAL A 194 -14.41 -6.32 -15.20
C VAL A 194 -15.87 -6.26 -15.64
N ALA A 195 -16.10 -5.99 -16.92
CA ALA A 195 -17.43 -5.96 -17.53
C ALA A 195 -18.13 -7.33 -17.50
N GLY A 196 -17.36 -8.42 -17.60
CA GLY A 196 -17.83 -9.79 -17.39
C GLY A 196 -18.18 -10.14 -15.94
N GLY A 197 -17.99 -9.22 -14.98
CA GLY A 197 -18.32 -9.40 -13.57
C GLY A 197 -17.27 -10.15 -12.74
N LEU A 198 -16.11 -10.50 -13.32
CA LEU A 198 -15.08 -11.30 -12.65
C LEU A 198 -14.39 -10.52 -11.53
N ASN A 199 -14.25 -11.09 -10.34
CA ASN A 199 -13.49 -10.44 -9.26
C ASN A 199 -11.97 -10.42 -9.57
N ASN A 200 -11.19 -9.63 -8.82
CA ASN A 200 -9.77 -9.44 -9.12
C ASN A 200 -8.95 -10.74 -9.12
N ARG A 201 -9.32 -11.71 -8.28
CA ARG A 201 -8.68 -13.03 -8.22
C ARG A 201 -8.97 -13.86 -9.47
N GLU A 202 -10.20 -13.82 -9.97
CA GLU A 202 -10.60 -14.51 -11.20
C GLU A 202 -9.95 -13.89 -12.43
N ILE A 203 -9.91 -12.55 -12.50
CA ILE A 203 -9.21 -11.82 -13.57
C ILE A 203 -7.72 -12.17 -13.56
N ALA A 204 -7.11 -12.22 -12.37
CA ALA A 204 -5.70 -12.56 -12.20
C ALA A 204 -5.39 -13.96 -12.72
N ALA A 205 -6.21 -14.95 -12.34
CA ALA A 205 -6.09 -16.32 -12.83
C ALA A 205 -6.24 -16.40 -14.36
N ARG A 206 -7.18 -15.65 -14.94
CA ARG A 206 -7.49 -15.70 -16.37
C ARG A 206 -6.49 -14.97 -17.26
N LEU A 207 -5.91 -13.89 -16.75
CA LEU A 207 -4.93 -13.09 -17.49
C LEU A 207 -3.48 -13.48 -17.14
N TYR A 208 -3.26 -14.49 -16.30
CA TYR A 208 -1.93 -14.86 -15.79
C TYR A 208 -1.20 -13.67 -15.14
N LEU A 209 -1.94 -12.92 -14.33
CA LEU A 209 -1.46 -11.78 -13.56
C LEU A 209 -1.50 -12.09 -12.07
N SER A 210 -0.78 -11.31 -11.27
CA SER A 210 -1.05 -11.26 -9.84
C SER A 210 -2.33 -10.46 -9.56
N GLU A 211 -3.06 -10.80 -8.49
CA GLU A 211 -4.27 -10.04 -8.08
C GLU A 211 -3.98 -8.55 -7.83
N GLY A 212 -2.80 -8.23 -7.30
CA GLY A 212 -2.35 -6.84 -7.14
C GLY A 212 -2.14 -6.12 -8.47
N THR A 213 -1.60 -6.81 -9.48
CA THR A 213 -1.46 -6.25 -10.83
C THR A 213 -2.82 -5.92 -11.44
N VAL A 214 -3.82 -6.77 -11.22
CA VAL A 214 -5.20 -6.49 -11.66
C VAL A 214 -5.77 -5.26 -10.95
N LYS A 215 -5.64 -5.17 -9.61
CA LYS A 215 -6.09 -3.99 -8.85
C LYS A 215 -5.47 -2.70 -9.39
N ASN A 216 -4.17 -2.72 -9.71
CA ASN A 216 -3.46 -1.57 -10.28
C ASN A 216 -3.97 -1.20 -11.67
N HIS A 217 -4.25 -2.18 -12.53
CA HIS A 217 -4.87 -1.92 -13.83
C HIS A 217 -6.27 -1.32 -13.66
N VAL A 218 -7.11 -1.87 -12.78
CA VAL A 218 -8.46 -1.35 -12.52
C VAL A 218 -8.38 0.09 -12.02
N SER A 219 -7.51 0.40 -11.07
CA SER A 219 -7.30 1.76 -10.55
C SER A 219 -6.92 2.74 -11.66
N ARG A 220 -5.92 2.40 -12.48
CA ARG A 220 -5.49 3.24 -13.61
C ARG A 220 -6.56 3.43 -14.68
N ILE A 221 -7.38 2.40 -14.92
CA ILE A 221 -8.51 2.47 -15.85
C ILE A 221 -9.54 3.46 -15.32
N LEU A 222 -9.90 3.38 -14.02
CA LEU A 222 -10.83 4.31 -13.39
C LEU A 222 -10.31 5.76 -13.47
N ASP A 223 -9.05 5.98 -13.11
CA ASP A 223 -8.43 7.30 -13.15
C ASP A 223 -8.37 7.86 -14.57
N ARG A 224 -7.93 7.06 -15.55
CA ARG A 224 -7.75 7.52 -16.94
C ARG A 224 -9.09 7.79 -17.63
N LEU A 225 -10.13 7.04 -17.26
CA LEU A 225 -11.48 7.23 -17.80
C LEU A 225 -12.35 8.18 -16.97
N GLY A 226 -11.84 8.69 -15.83
CA GLY A 226 -12.59 9.57 -14.93
C GLY A 226 -13.79 8.89 -14.24
N LEU A 227 -13.70 7.58 -14.02
CA LEU A 227 -14.76 6.76 -13.44
C LEU A 227 -14.55 6.61 -11.94
N ARG A 228 -15.66 6.60 -11.18
CA ARG A 228 -15.63 6.58 -9.71
C ARG A 228 -15.53 5.18 -9.13
N ASP A 229 -16.09 4.20 -9.81
CA ASP A 229 -16.16 2.84 -9.30
C ASP A 229 -16.20 1.79 -10.40
N ARG A 230 -16.04 0.53 -9.96
CA ARG A 230 -16.04 -0.65 -10.80
C ARG A 230 -17.36 -0.85 -11.57
N THR A 231 -18.49 -0.43 -11.01
CA THR A 231 -19.80 -0.53 -11.67
C THR A 231 -19.84 0.40 -12.87
N GLN A 232 -19.31 1.63 -12.72
CA GLN A 232 -19.16 2.57 -13.83
C GLN A 232 -18.19 2.04 -14.90
N ALA A 233 -17.09 1.38 -14.52
CA ALA A 233 -16.21 0.72 -15.49
C ALA A 233 -16.90 -0.39 -16.29
N ALA A 234 -17.73 -1.21 -15.63
CA ALA A 234 -18.50 -2.25 -16.31
C ALA A 234 -19.54 -1.66 -17.29
N ILE A 235 -20.23 -0.59 -16.90
CA ILE A 235 -21.18 0.12 -17.78
C ILE A 235 -20.43 0.73 -18.97
N TYR A 236 -19.34 1.44 -18.71
CA TYR A 236 -18.51 2.07 -19.75
C TYR A 236 -18.05 1.06 -20.80
N ALA A 237 -17.58 -0.11 -20.37
CA ALA A 237 -17.15 -1.18 -21.27
C ALA A 237 -18.29 -1.71 -22.16
N ARG A 238 -19.50 -1.86 -21.60
CA ARG A 238 -20.66 -2.31 -22.37
C ARG A 238 -21.08 -1.28 -23.41
N ASP A 239 -21.05 0.00 -23.05
CA ASP A 239 -21.47 1.10 -23.93
C ASP A 239 -20.46 1.36 -25.08
N HIS A 240 -19.26 0.79 -25.00
CA HIS A 240 -18.20 0.88 -26.02
C HIS A 240 -17.91 -0.46 -26.72
N ASP A 241 -18.87 -1.40 -26.70
CA ASP A 241 -18.80 -2.69 -27.39
C ASP A 241 -17.53 -3.51 -27.08
N LEU A 242 -17.11 -3.52 -25.81
CA LEU A 242 -15.94 -4.28 -25.37
C LEU A 242 -16.25 -5.74 -24.97
N LEU A 243 -17.51 -6.18 -25.04
CA LEU A 243 -17.98 -7.50 -24.64
C LEU A 243 -18.19 -8.44 -25.83
#